data_AF-A0A1A8HEL8-F1
#
_entry.id   AF-A0A1A8HEL8-F1
#
_cell.length_a   1.000
_cell.length_b   1.000
_cell.length_c   1.000
_cell.angle_alpha   90.00
_cell.angle_beta   90.00
_cell.angle_gamma   90.00
#
_symmetry.space_group_name_H-M   'P 1'
#
loop_
_entity.id
_entity.type
_entity.pdbx_description
1 polymer ?
#
loop_
_entity_poly.entity_id
_entity_poly.type
_entity_poly.pdbx_seq_one_letter_code
_entity_poly.pdbx_strand_id
1 'polypeptide(L)'
;PLHCKNFQSHSEYVQKLKATLQESYKLATKNAQKMAEKNKMRYDTRVKPSRLGPGDRVLVRAVRLRGKHKLADRWETDIYVVLHQAGDLPVYT
;
A
#
# COMPACT_ATOMS: atom_id res chain seq x y z
N PRO A 1 25.72 -16.37 -10.63
CA PRO A 1 26.86 -17.09 -10.03
C PRO A 1 27.11 -16.62 -8.59
N LEU A 2 26.70 -17.43 -7.61
CA LEU A 2 27.10 -17.20 -6.21
C LEU A 2 28.60 -17.48 -6.12
N HIS A 3 29.39 -16.42 -6.09
CA HIS A 3 30.83 -16.52 -6.01
C HIS A 3 31.19 -16.95 -4.58
N CYS A 4 31.52 -18.24 -4.41
CA CYS A 4 32.04 -18.77 -3.15
C CYS A 4 33.42 -18.13 -2.91
N LYS A 5 33.44 -17.00 -2.22
CA LYS A 5 34.69 -16.34 -1.82
C LYS A 5 35.34 -17.24 -0.77
N ASN A 6 36.51 -17.79 -1.08
CA ASN A 6 37.34 -18.45 -0.07
C ASN A 6 37.81 -17.38 0.91
N PHE A 7 37.37 -17.47 2.16
CA PHE A 7 37.81 -16.60 3.23
C PHE A 7 39.04 -17.22 3.89
N GLN A 8 40.12 -16.46 4.02
CA GLN A 8 41.38 -17.00 4.55
C GLN A 8 41.32 -17.16 6.07
N SER A 9 40.44 -16.41 6.76
CA SER A 9 40.18 -16.55 8.19
C SER A 9 38.72 -16.27 8.56
N HIS A 10 38.28 -16.81 9.70
CA HIS A 10 36.92 -16.55 10.24
C HIS A 10 36.68 -15.05 10.52
N SER A 11 37.71 -14.34 11.00
CA SER A 11 37.64 -12.90 11.26
C SER A 11 37.34 -12.10 9.99
N GLU A 12 38.04 -12.41 8.89
CA GLU A 12 37.82 -11.78 7.59
C GLU A 12 36.38 -12.02 7.07
N TYR A 13 35.88 -13.25 7.24
CA TYR A 13 34.50 -13.60 6.91
C TYR A 13 33.49 -12.73 7.66
N VAL A 14 33.60 -12.65 8.99
CA VAL A 14 32.67 -11.91 9.84
C VAL A 14 32.70 -10.41 9.51
N GLN A 15 33.88 -9.84 9.28
CA GLN A 15 34.02 -8.43 8.90
C GLN A 15 33.33 -8.14 7.56
N LYS A 16 33.56 -8.99 6.55
CA LYS A 16 32.95 -8.81 5.22
C LYS A 16 31.44 -9.00 5.27
N LEU A 17 30.96 -10.01 5.99
CA LEU A 17 29.52 -10.24 6.19
C LEU A 17 28.86 -9.01 6.81
N LYS A 18 29.45 -8.45 7.86
CA LYS A 18 28.96 -7.22 8.50
C LYS A 18 28.91 -6.06 7.52
N ALA A 19 29.96 -5.84 6.75
CA ALA A 19 30.02 -4.78 5.75
C ALA A 19 28.93 -4.94 4.68
N THR A 20 28.77 -6.15 4.13
CA THR A 20 27.77 -6.44 3.10
C THR A 20 26.35 -6.27 3.63
N LEU A 21 26.06 -6.69 4.87
CA LEU A 21 24.75 -6.48 5.49
C LEU A 21 24.45 -5.00 5.71
N GLN A 22 25.44 -4.22 6.17
CA GLN A 22 25.29 -2.78 6.35
C GLN A 22 25.03 -2.07 5.01
N GLU A 23 25.77 -2.43 3.96
CA GLU A 23 25.57 -1.89 2.62
C GLU A 23 24.19 -2.25 2.05
N SER A 24 23.81 -3.53 2.16
CA SER A 24 22.51 -4.02 1.69
C SER A 24 21.36 -3.33 2.41
N TYR A 25 21.47 -3.12 3.72
CA TYR A 25 20.48 -2.39 4.51
C TYR A 25 20.36 -0.92 4.05
N LYS A 26 21.49 -0.23 3.85
CA LYS A 26 21.51 1.15 3.32
C LYS A 26 20.86 1.24 1.93
N LEU A 27 21.13 0.27 1.06
CA LEU A 27 20.53 0.25 -0.28
C LEU A 27 19.02 -0.02 -0.23
N ALA A 28 18.60 -1.00 0.57
CA ALA A 28 17.19 -1.35 0.75
C ALA A 28 16.39 -0.16 1.32
N THR A 29 16.90 0.49 2.36
CA THR A 29 16.28 1.68 2.98
C THR A 29 16.17 2.85 2.00
N LYS A 30 17.23 3.17 1.26
CA LYS A 30 17.20 4.22 0.22
C LYS A 30 16.16 3.93 -0.86
N ASN A 31 16.08 2.69 -1.32
CA ASN A 31 15.10 2.29 -2.33
C ASN A 31 13.67 2.34 -1.78
N ALA A 32 13.45 1.89 -0.55
CA ALA A 32 12.16 1.97 0.12
C ALA A 32 11.68 3.42 0.24
N GLN A 33 12.55 4.33 0.69
CA GLN A 33 12.25 5.78 0.78
C GLN A 33 11.87 6.36 -0.59
N LYS A 34 12.69 6.10 -1.62
CA LYS A 34 12.40 6.54 -2.98
C LYS A 34 11.04 6.03 -3.47
N MET A 35 10.68 4.79 -3.15
CA MET A 35 9.38 4.23 -3.57
C MET A 35 8.22 4.80 -2.76
N ALA A 36 8.42 5.05 -1.47
CA ALA A 36 7.44 5.74 -0.63
C ALA A 36 7.14 7.14 -1.18
N GLU A 37 8.15 7.92 -1.54
CA GLU A 37 8.00 9.25 -2.17
C GLU A 37 7.24 9.18 -3.49
N LYS A 38 7.60 8.24 -4.38
CA LYS A 38 6.87 8.03 -5.64
C LYS A 38 5.41 7.64 -5.42
N ASN A 39 5.15 6.78 -4.44
CA ASN A 39 3.79 6.35 -4.11
C ASN A 39 2.99 7.52 -3.54
N LYS A 40 3.59 8.35 -2.67
CA LYS A 40 2.98 9.57 -2.16
C LYS A 40 2.63 10.53 -3.29
N MET A 41 3.57 10.85 -4.18
CA MET A 41 3.30 11.73 -5.33
C MET A 41 2.15 11.23 -6.19
N ARG A 42 2.14 9.93 -6.53
CA ARG A 42 1.07 9.30 -7.31
C ARG A 42 -0.28 9.35 -6.60
N TYR A 43 -0.28 9.17 -5.29
CA TYR A 43 -1.48 9.26 -4.46
C TYR A 43 -2.02 10.69 -4.44
N ASP A 44 -1.16 11.67 -4.20
CA ASP A 44 -1.51 13.09 -4.11
C ASP A 44 -1.98 13.67 -5.46
N THR A 45 -1.45 13.15 -6.57
CA THR A 45 -1.85 13.58 -7.93
C THR A 45 -3.25 13.08 -8.31
N ARG A 46 -3.71 11.97 -7.73
CA ARG A 46 -5.04 11.44 -8.05
C ARG A 46 -6.10 12.33 -7.45
N VAL A 47 -7.03 12.78 -8.29
CA VAL A 47 -8.25 13.47 -7.86
C VAL A 47 -8.95 12.60 -6.80
N LYS A 48 -9.06 13.13 -5.59
CA LYS A 48 -9.88 12.51 -4.55
C LYS A 48 -11.35 12.71 -4.93
N PRO A 49 -12.21 11.69 -4.81
CA PRO A 49 -13.64 11.89 -4.99
C PRO A 49 -14.12 12.98 -4.02
N SER A 50 -15.14 13.74 -4.44
CA SER A 50 -15.77 14.75 -3.58
C SER A 50 -16.11 14.13 -2.22
N ARG A 51 -15.92 14.90 -1.15
CA ARG A 51 -16.38 14.47 0.17
C ARG A 51 -17.88 14.25 0.10
N LEU A 52 -18.35 13.12 0.60
CA LEU A 52 -19.77 12.80 0.69
C LEU A 52 -20.38 13.64 1.81
N GLY A 53 -21.49 14.32 1.51
CA GLY A 53 -22.24 15.13 2.45
C GLY A 53 -23.60 14.51 2.78
N PRO A 54 -24.24 14.96 3.88
CA PRO A 54 -25.64 14.66 4.15
C PRO A 54 -26.53 15.00 2.94
N GLY A 55 -27.39 14.06 2.54
CA GLY A 55 -28.28 14.16 1.38
C GLY A 55 -27.76 13.52 0.10
N ASP A 56 -26.48 13.17 0.03
CA ASP A 56 -25.92 12.48 -1.13
C ASP A 56 -26.45 11.06 -1.26
N ARG A 57 -26.72 10.64 -2.50
CA ARG A 57 -27.14 9.27 -2.84
C ARG A 57 -25.93 8.42 -3.21
N VAL A 58 -25.77 7.30 -2.53
CA VAL A 58 -24.60 6.42 -2.68
C VAL A 58 -25.00 4.96 -2.83
N LEU A 59 -24.17 4.20 -3.54
CA LEU A 59 -24.23 2.74 -3.58
C LEU A 59 -23.09 2.18 -2.72
N VAL A 60 -23.36 1.06 -2.04
CA VAL A 60 -22.36 0.38 -1.23
C VAL A 60 -21.67 -0.69 -2.06
N ARG A 61 -20.33 -0.74 -2.00
CA ARG A 61 -19.57 -1.74 -2.75
C ARG A 61 -19.74 -3.12 -2.11
N ALA A 62 -20.07 -4.14 -2.90
CA ALA A 62 -20.15 -5.52 -2.45
C ALA A 62 -18.74 -6.12 -2.23
N VAL A 63 -18.16 -5.96 -1.04
CA VAL A 63 -16.79 -6.43 -0.70
C VAL A 63 -16.71 -7.96 -0.50
N ARG A 64 -17.86 -8.63 -0.37
CA ARG A 64 -17.97 -10.09 -0.20
C ARG A 64 -17.51 -10.91 -1.41
N LEU A 65 -17.49 -10.31 -2.60
CA LEU A 65 -17.10 -11.00 -3.84
C LEU A 65 -15.57 -11.11 -3.93
N ARG A 66 -15.03 -12.31 -3.67
CA ARG A 66 -13.60 -12.63 -3.82
C ARG A 66 -13.42 -13.68 -4.92
N GLY A 67 -12.47 -13.46 -5.84
CA GLY A 67 -12.17 -14.38 -6.94
C GLY A 67 -12.76 -13.96 -8.28
N LYS A 68 -12.89 -14.89 -9.23
CA LYS A 68 -13.32 -14.60 -10.61
C LYS A 68 -14.85 -14.47 -10.69
N HIS A 69 -15.34 -13.23 -10.67
CA HIS A 69 -16.75 -12.91 -10.90
C HIS A 69 -16.87 -11.84 -12.00
N LYS A 70 -16.77 -12.28 -13.27
CA LYS A 70 -16.73 -11.35 -14.42
C LYS A 70 -18.05 -10.59 -14.64
N LEU A 71 -19.18 -11.24 -14.34
CA LEU A 71 -20.52 -10.70 -14.57
C LEU A 71 -21.23 -10.25 -13.29
N ALA A 72 -20.60 -10.43 -12.12
CA ALA A 72 -21.24 -10.02 -10.87
C ALA A 72 -21.17 -8.50 -10.71
N ASP A 73 -22.25 -7.93 -10.20
CA ASP A 73 -22.29 -6.53 -9.84
C ASP A 73 -21.28 -6.25 -8.71
N ARG A 74 -20.60 -5.10 -8.80
CA ARG A 74 -19.65 -4.64 -7.79
C ARG A 74 -20.33 -3.82 -6.71
N TRP A 75 -21.55 -3.35 -6.97
CA TRP A 75 -22.34 -2.52 -6.07
C TRP A 75 -23.58 -3.29 -5.60
N GLU A 76 -24.06 -2.94 -4.42
CA GLU A 76 -25.38 -3.38 -3.97
C GLU A 76 -26.46 -2.65 -4.76
N THR A 77 -27.62 -3.29 -4.90
CA THR A 77 -28.73 -2.77 -5.72
C THR A 77 -29.44 -1.60 -5.05
N ASP A 78 -29.42 -1.55 -3.72
CA ASP A 78 -30.13 -0.54 -2.94
C ASP A 78 -29.36 0.79 -2.91
N ILE A 79 -30.11 1.87 -3.09
CA ILE A 79 -29.60 3.24 -2.99
C ILE A 79 -29.72 3.72 -1.56
N TYR A 80 -28.60 4.16 -0.99
CA TYR A 80 -28.53 4.73 0.35
C TYR A 80 -28.42 6.25 0.27
N VAL A 81 -28.94 6.93 1.29
CA VAL A 81 -28.78 8.38 1.47
C VAL A 81 -27.90 8.60 2.68
N VAL A 82 -26.85 9.40 2.52
CA VAL A 82 -26.01 9.79 3.65
C VAL A 82 -26.81 10.71 4.56
N LEU A 83 -27.01 10.33 5.82
CA LEU A 83 -27.67 11.19 6.81
C LEU A 83 -26.65 12.00 7.59
N HIS A 84 -25.54 11.36 7.98
CA HIS A 84 -24.52 11.99 8.81
C HIS A 84 -23.14 11.36 8.60
N GLN A 85 -22.08 12.17 8.72
CA GLN A 85 -20.69 11.72 8.75
C GLN A 85 -20.17 11.76 10.19
N ALA A 86 -19.60 10.66 10.69
CA ALA A 86 -19.04 10.58 12.03
C ALA A 86 -17.75 11.42 12.16
N GLY A 87 -17.89 12.71 12.47
CA GLY A 87 -16.76 13.64 12.58
C GLY A 87 -16.00 13.74 11.25
N ASP A 88 -14.68 13.61 11.30
CA ASP A 88 -13.81 13.56 10.10
C ASP A 88 -13.46 12.13 9.67
N LEU A 89 -14.09 11.11 10.28
CA LEU A 89 -13.90 9.72 9.87
C LEU A 89 -14.71 9.42 8.60
N PRO A 90 -14.25 8.52 7.72
CA PRO A 90 -14.99 8.11 6.53
C PRO A 90 -16.09 7.09 6.88
N VAL A 91 -16.87 7.38 7.91
CA VAL A 91 -17.99 6.56 8.39
C VAL A 91 -19.26 7.37 8.22
N TYR A 92 -20.19 6.82 7.45
CA TYR A 92 -21.45 7.45 7.10
C TYR A 92 -22.60 6.58 7.60
N THR A 93 -23.63 7.23 8.14
CA THR A 93 -24.89 6.62 8.57
C THR A 93 -26.04 7.17 7.77
#